data_AF-A0A8J3LIQ4-F1
#
_entry.id   AF-A0A8J3LIQ4-F1
#
_cell.length_a   1.000
_cell.length_b   1.000
_cell.length_c   1.000
_cell.angle_alpha   90.00
_cell.angle_beta   90.00
_cell.angle_gamma   90.00
#
_symmetry.space_group_name_H-M   'P 1'
#
loop_
_entity.id
_entity.type
_entity.pdbx_description
1 polymer ?
#
loop_
_entity_poly.entity_id
_entity_poly.type
_entity_poly.pdbx_seq_one_letter_code
_entity_poly.pdbx_strand_id
1 'polypeptide(L)'
;MKLLRRLGYAAFVLAALAAGQAIQSAEPNFNHNLRPFPVAGEVGTEVAARTFTAQVQLVRCAAALRIGDTILDTQGVWIVAKLRVGARFKPTSIAYAAARDGAGRVYQTTDRVTLNLVTGGHVMQPGLPYEGEIAIEVPTAAAGSLTLLLADNSIDQRMDSMAEIRLPISDGAACSAEPTTLLAPKALS
;
A
#
# COMPACT_ATOMS: atom_id res chain seq x y z
N MET A 1 -44.00 1.50 -43.87
CA MET A 1 -43.44 0.25 -43.29
C MET A 1 -41.95 0.34 -42.93
N LYS A 2 -41.05 0.79 -43.81
CA LYS A 2 -39.59 0.89 -43.47
C LYS A 2 -39.28 1.86 -42.32
N LEU A 3 -40.01 2.98 -42.20
CA LEU A 3 -39.80 3.99 -41.16
C LEU A 3 -40.21 3.49 -39.76
N LEU A 4 -41.39 2.86 -39.63
CA LEU A 4 -41.85 2.22 -38.39
C LEU A 4 -40.86 1.15 -37.92
N ARG A 5 -40.31 0.36 -38.86
CA ARG A 5 -39.34 -0.68 -38.53
C ARG A 5 -38.04 -0.08 -37.97
N ARG A 6 -37.55 1.03 -38.54
CA ARG A 6 -36.38 1.76 -38.05
C ARG A 6 -36.61 2.39 -36.66
N LEU A 7 -37.79 2.95 -36.43
CA LEU A 7 -38.20 3.47 -35.11
C LEU A 7 -38.25 2.35 -34.06
N GLY A 8 -38.80 1.18 -34.41
CA GLY A 8 -38.82 0.02 -33.52
C GLY A 8 -37.42 -0.46 -33.14
N TYR A 9 -36.49 -0.53 -34.10
CA TYR A 9 -35.09 -0.88 -33.81
C TYR A 9 -34.40 0.17 -32.93
N ALA A 10 -34.60 1.45 -33.20
CA ALA A 10 -34.01 2.52 -32.40
C ALA A 10 -34.53 2.48 -30.95
N ALA A 11 -35.85 2.32 -30.77
CA ALA A 11 -36.45 2.17 -29.45
C ALA A 11 -35.94 0.93 -28.71
N PHE A 12 -35.79 -0.20 -29.41
CA PHE A 12 -35.24 -1.43 -28.83
C PHE A 12 -33.79 -1.27 -28.39
N VAL A 13 -32.94 -0.64 -29.21
CA VAL A 13 -31.54 -0.37 -28.86
C VAL A 13 -31.44 0.57 -27.66
N LEU A 14 -32.25 1.64 -27.63
CA LEU A 14 -32.28 2.55 -26.49
C LEU A 14 -32.75 1.86 -25.20
N ALA A 15 -33.77 1.01 -25.28
CA ALA A 15 -34.24 0.22 -24.16
C ALA A 15 -33.16 -0.75 -23.64
N ALA A 16 -32.45 -1.43 -24.55
CA ALA A 16 -31.34 -2.32 -24.19
C ALA A 16 -30.18 -1.56 -23.53
N LEU A 17 -29.81 -0.39 -24.04
CA LEU A 17 -28.77 0.45 -23.45
C LEU A 17 -29.18 0.98 -22.07
N ALA A 18 -30.43 1.44 -21.91
CA ALA A 18 -30.95 1.89 -20.63
C ALA A 18 -30.98 0.76 -19.59
N ALA A 19 -31.40 -0.44 -19.99
CA ALA A 19 -31.37 -1.62 -19.14
C ALA A 19 -29.92 -1.99 -18.74
N GLY A 20 -28.99 -1.96 -19.69
CA GLY A 20 -27.56 -2.21 -19.41
C GLY A 20 -26.96 -1.18 -18.45
N GLN A 21 -27.29 0.09 -18.60
CA GLN A 21 -26.85 1.16 -17.68
C GLN A 21 -27.46 1.00 -16.29
N ALA A 22 -28.76 0.68 -16.19
CA ALA A 22 -29.42 0.43 -14.91
C ALA A 22 -28.75 -0.72 -14.16
N ILE A 23 -28.45 -1.83 -14.86
CA ILE A 23 -27.72 -2.97 -14.30
C ILE A 23 -26.32 -2.55 -13.83
N GLN A 24 -25.54 -1.86 -14.66
CA GLN A 24 -24.20 -1.39 -14.27
C GLN A 24 -24.21 -0.43 -13.08
N SER A 25 -25.23 0.42 -12.96
CA SER A 25 -25.36 1.36 -11.84
C SER A 25 -25.81 0.72 -10.53
N ALA A 26 -26.54 -0.40 -10.62
CA ALA A 26 -27.05 -1.15 -9.48
C ALA A 26 -26.07 -2.22 -8.98
N GLU A 27 -25.12 -2.65 -9.81
CA GLU A 27 -24.10 -3.62 -9.44
C GLU A 27 -23.14 -3.01 -8.41
N PRO A 28 -22.93 -3.62 -7.23
CA PRO A 28 -21.89 -3.21 -6.31
C PRO A 28 -20.58 -3.20 -7.08
N ASN A 29 -19.88 -2.06 -7.09
CA ASN A 29 -18.62 -1.86 -7.80
C ASN A 29 -17.77 -3.14 -7.75
N PHE A 30 -17.52 -3.78 -8.90
CA PHE A 30 -16.82 -5.06 -8.99
C PHE A 30 -15.49 -5.05 -8.22
N ASN A 31 -14.83 -3.89 -8.14
CA ASN A 31 -13.61 -3.68 -7.37
C ASN A 31 -13.81 -3.79 -5.84
N HIS A 32 -15.01 -3.49 -5.34
CA HIS A 32 -15.36 -3.67 -3.93
C HIS A 32 -15.49 -5.15 -3.56
N ASN A 33 -16.03 -5.99 -4.44
CA ASN A 33 -16.16 -7.43 -4.18
C ASN A 33 -14.82 -8.16 -4.21
N LEU A 34 -13.86 -7.65 -4.97
CA LEU A 34 -12.54 -8.22 -5.09
C LEU A 34 -11.50 -7.56 -4.19
N ARG A 35 -11.90 -6.65 -3.29
CA ARG A 35 -10.93 -5.96 -2.44
C ARG A 35 -10.15 -6.96 -1.55
N PRO A 36 -8.90 -6.64 -1.18
CA PRO A 36 -8.19 -7.41 -0.17
C PRO A 36 -8.98 -7.48 1.14
N PHE A 37 -8.74 -8.53 1.93
CA PHE A 37 -9.29 -8.66 3.28
C PHE A 37 -8.40 -7.91 4.27
N PRO A 38 -8.83 -6.75 4.82
CA PRO A 38 -8.00 -5.97 5.71
C PRO A 38 -7.85 -6.68 7.06
N VAL A 39 -6.62 -6.77 7.54
CA VAL A 39 -6.28 -7.17 8.91
C VAL A 39 -5.69 -5.95 9.58
N ALA A 40 -6.51 -5.25 10.37
CA ALA A 40 -6.15 -3.98 10.98
C ALA A 40 -5.26 -4.17 12.21
N GLY A 41 -4.34 -3.24 12.44
CA GLY A 41 -3.57 -3.13 13.68
C GLY A 41 -2.95 -1.76 13.90
N GLU A 42 -2.18 -1.66 14.98
CA GLU A 42 -1.54 -0.43 15.42
C GLU A 42 -0.03 -0.63 15.58
N VAL A 43 0.73 0.47 15.59
CA VAL A 43 2.17 0.42 15.87
C VAL A 43 2.43 -0.26 17.22
N GLY A 44 3.42 -1.15 17.26
CA GLY A 44 3.77 -1.95 18.42
C GLY A 44 2.96 -3.25 18.56
N THR A 45 1.88 -3.45 17.81
CA THR A 45 1.11 -4.70 17.81
C THR A 45 1.46 -5.59 16.63
N GLU A 46 1.51 -6.91 16.87
CA GLU A 46 1.68 -7.88 15.79
C GLU A 46 0.35 -8.08 15.06
N VAL A 47 0.38 -7.90 13.75
CA VAL A 47 -0.73 -8.15 12.84
C VAL A 47 -0.47 -9.43 12.08
N ALA A 48 -1.36 -10.40 12.23
CA ALA A 48 -1.25 -11.69 11.56
C ALA A 48 -2.08 -11.73 10.27
N ALA A 49 -1.46 -11.37 9.16
CA ALA A 49 -2.01 -11.63 7.83
C ALA A 49 -2.06 -13.14 7.54
N ARG A 50 -2.56 -13.54 6.38
CA ARG A 50 -2.74 -14.95 6.02
C ARG A 50 -1.42 -15.70 6.06
N THR A 51 -0.40 -15.23 5.35
CA THR A 51 0.87 -15.95 5.13
C THR A 51 2.03 -15.38 5.94
N PHE A 52 1.91 -14.15 6.45
CA PHE A 52 2.94 -13.46 7.21
C PHE A 52 2.39 -12.79 8.48
N THR A 53 3.27 -12.49 9.42
CA THR A 53 3.02 -11.53 10.51
C THR A 53 3.81 -10.25 10.24
N ALA A 54 3.29 -9.11 10.70
CA ALA A 54 3.96 -7.83 10.62
C ALA A 54 3.71 -7.02 11.89
N GLN A 55 4.76 -6.39 12.40
CA GLN A 55 4.71 -5.46 13.52
C GLN A 55 5.53 -4.24 13.14
N VAL A 56 4.88 -3.07 13.10
CA VAL A 56 5.62 -1.80 12.99
C VAL A 56 6.19 -1.48 14.36
N GLN A 57 7.52 -1.45 14.47
CA GLN A 57 8.24 -1.18 15.71
C GLN A 57 8.45 0.31 15.94
N LEU A 58 8.75 1.04 14.86
CA LEU A 58 9.09 2.46 14.90
C LEU A 58 8.68 3.13 13.60
N VAL A 59 8.19 4.36 13.69
CA VAL A 59 7.89 5.21 12.55
C VAL A 59 8.68 6.50 12.70
N ARG A 60 9.37 6.91 11.64
CA ARG A 60 10.11 8.17 11.56
C ARG A 60 9.58 8.97 10.38
N CYS A 61 9.52 10.28 10.56
CA CYS A 61 9.16 11.20 9.51
C CYS A 61 10.20 12.31 9.41
N ALA A 62 10.68 12.59 8.19
CA ALA A 62 11.69 13.63 7.96
C ALA A 62 11.59 14.24 6.55
N ALA A 63 12.11 15.46 6.38
CA ALA A 63 12.17 16.12 5.07
C ALA A 63 13.20 15.49 4.11
N ALA A 64 14.20 14.77 4.65
CA ALA A 64 15.25 14.12 3.88
C ALA A 64 15.57 12.72 4.42
N LEU A 65 16.08 11.85 3.54
CA LEU A 65 16.47 10.48 3.86
C LEU A 65 17.97 10.29 3.64
N ARG A 66 18.68 9.83 4.67
CA ARG A 66 20.12 9.51 4.61
C ARG A 66 20.34 8.02 4.40
N ILE A 67 21.21 7.69 3.45
CA ILE A 67 21.59 6.33 3.05
C ILE A 67 23.09 6.27 2.86
N GLY A 68 23.80 5.71 3.84
CA GLY A 68 25.25 5.88 3.93
C GLY A 68 25.60 7.37 3.92
N ASP A 69 26.45 7.77 2.98
CA ASP A 69 26.86 9.17 2.78
C ASP A 69 25.93 9.97 1.86
N THR A 70 24.93 9.33 1.24
CA THR A 70 23.99 9.99 0.33
C THR A 70 22.79 10.53 1.09
N ILE A 71 22.34 11.74 0.73
CA ILE A 71 21.10 12.35 1.22
C ILE A 71 20.13 12.48 0.05
N LEU A 72 18.90 12.01 0.24
CA LEU A 72 17.80 12.11 -0.72
C LEU A 72 16.76 13.10 -0.20
N ASP A 73 16.61 14.20 -0.93
CA ASP A 73 15.54 15.16 -0.69
C ASP A 73 14.24 14.75 -1.38
N THR A 74 13.13 15.32 -0.95
CA THR A 74 11.80 15.16 -1.55
C THR A 74 11.02 16.48 -1.48
N GLN A 75 9.99 16.63 -2.32
CA GLN A 75 9.05 17.78 -2.22
C GLN A 75 8.00 17.59 -1.13
N GLY A 76 7.92 16.41 -0.52
CA GLY A 76 7.04 16.10 0.60
C GLY A 76 7.83 15.78 1.86
N VAL A 77 7.53 14.62 2.45
CA VAL A 77 8.25 14.04 3.57
C VAL A 77 8.49 12.56 3.33
N TRP A 78 9.59 12.07 3.90
CA TRP A 78 9.91 10.66 3.98
C TRP A 78 9.26 10.05 5.21
N ILE A 79 8.51 8.97 5.00
CA ILE A 79 8.01 8.10 6.05
C ILE A 79 8.86 6.84 6.06
N VAL A 80 9.59 6.62 7.15
CA VAL A 80 10.40 5.41 7.34
C VAL A 80 9.80 4.57 8.45
N ALA A 81 9.39 3.35 8.13
CA ALA A 81 8.84 2.41 9.11
C ALA A 81 9.82 1.26 9.31
N LYS A 82 10.20 1.01 10.56
CA LYS A 82 10.91 -0.21 10.96
C LYS A 82 9.89 -1.29 11.28
N LEU A 83 10.05 -2.44 10.63
CA LEU A 83 9.16 -3.58 10.76
C LEU A 83 9.90 -4.80 11.26
N ARG A 84 9.18 -5.59 12.07
CA ARG A 84 9.46 -7.00 12.28
C ARG A 84 8.40 -7.80 11.54
N VAL A 85 8.84 -8.65 10.63
CA VAL A 85 7.97 -9.47 9.80
C VAL A 85 8.36 -10.93 9.93
N GLY A 86 7.43 -11.85 9.71
CA GLY A 86 7.74 -13.28 9.76
C GLY A 86 6.83 -14.08 8.85
N ALA A 87 7.34 -15.18 8.29
CA ALA A 87 6.48 -16.12 7.59
C ALA A 87 5.73 -17.00 8.60
N ARG A 88 4.46 -17.30 8.35
CA ARG A 88 3.64 -18.07 9.31
C ARG A 88 3.82 -19.58 9.16
N PHE A 89 3.53 -20.11 7.97
CA PHE A 89 3.49 -21.57 7.73
C PHE A 89 4.18 -22.02 6.44
N LYS A 90 4.60 -21.10 5.58
CA LYS A 90 5.38 -21.39 4.36
C LYS A 90 6.36 -20.25 4.10
N PRO A 91 7.47 -20.48 3.37
CA PRO A 91 8.33 -19.40 2.93
C PRO A 91 7.54 -18.30 2.22
N THR A 92 7.73 -17.05 2.64
CA THR A 92 6.93 -15.90 2.19
C THR A 92 7.81 -14.65 2.16
N SER A 93 7.61 -13.78 1.18
CA SER A 93 8.20 -12.44 1.12
C SER A 93 7.10 -11.39 1.22
N ILE A 94 7.43 -10.20 1.72
CA ILE A 94 6.57 -9.03 1.50
C ILE A 94 6.86 -8.53 0.09
N ALA A 95 5.85 -8.48 -0.77
CA ALA A 95 6.02 -8.06 -2.16
C ALA A 95 5.35 -6.72 -2.46
N TYR A 96 4.50 -6.24 -1.55
CA TYR A 96 3.81 -4.97 -1.67
C TYR A 96 3.86 -4.22 -0.34
N ALA A 97 4.24 -2.94 -0.42
CA ALA A 97 4.15 -2.01 0.69
C ALA A 97 3.77 -0.61 0.18
N ALA A 98 2.81 0.03 0.84
CA ALA A 98 2.36 1.38 0.49
C ALA A 98 1.72 2.07 1.70
N ALA A 99 1.64 3.39 1.68
CA ALA A 99 0.88 4.17 2.66
C ALA A 99 -0.41 4.67 2.01
N ARG A 100 -1.54 4.50 2.71
CA ARG A 100 -2.83 5.08 2.32
C ARG A 100 -3.17 6.23 3.24
N ASP A 101 -3.51 7.39 2.68
CA ASP A 101 -3.94 8.53 3.49
C ASP A 101 -5.44 8.50 3.82
N GLY A 102 -5.88 9.44 4.66
CA GLY A 102 -7.28 9.60 5.04
C GLY A 102 -8.23 9.92 3.88
N ALA A 103 -7.73 10.37 2.72
CA ALA A 103 -8.50 10.58 1.50
C ALA A 103 -8.52 9.34 0.58
N GLY A 104 -7.85 8.26 0.97
CA GLY A 104 -7.76 7.01 0.20
C GLY A 104 -6.69 7.02 -0.89
N ARG A 105 -5.84 8.05 -0.98
CA ARG A 105 -4.71 8.08 -1.92
C ARG A 105 -3.62 7.13 -1.43
N VAL A 106 -3.00 6.41 -2.35
CA VAL A 106 -1.99 5.39 -2.07
C VAL A 106 -0.62 5.84 -2.59
N TYR A 107 0.39 5.78 -1.72
CA TYR A 107 1.77 6.15 -1.99
C TYR A 107 2.66 4.91 -1.82
N GLN A 108 3.35 4.49 -2.87
CA GLN A 108 4.19 3.29 -2.85
C GLN A 108 5.57 3.57 -2.23
N THR A 109 6.26 2.51 -1.82
CA THR A 109 7.67 2.62 -1.42
C THR A 109 8.52 3.21 -2.53
N THR A 110 9.54 3.99 -2.15
CA THR A 110 10.46 4.60 -3.11
C THR A 110 11.19 3.55 -3.95
N ASP A 111 11.41 3.86 -5.22
CA ASP A 111 12.22 3.10 -6.18
C ASP A 111 13.66 3.62 -6.27
N ARG A 112 13.97 4.73 -5.59
CA ARG A 112 15.27 5.38 -5.59
C ARG A 112 16.35 4.54 -4.89
N VAL A 113 15.94 3.51 -4.14
CA VAL A 113 16.78 2.70 -3.26
C VAL A 113 16.23 1.28 -3.16
N THR A 114 17.09 0.27 -3.06
CA THR A 114 16.63 -1.09 -2.80
C THR A 114 16.26 -1.26 -1.33
N LEU A 115 14.99 -1.58 -1.09
CA LEU A 115 14.45 -1.91 0.23
C LEU A 115 14.40 -3.44 0.34
N ASN A 116 15.32 -4.04 1.11
CA ASN A 116 15.45 -5.50 1.21
C ASN A 116 14.14 -6.22 1.52
N LEU A 117 13.29 -5.60 2.34
CA LEU A 117 12.02 -6.16 2.77
C LEU A 117 11.01 -6.31 1.62
N VAL A 118 11.05 -5.43 0.61
CA VAL A 118 10.02 -5.33 -0.43
C VAL A 118 10.64 -5.51 -1.81
N THR A 119 11.42 -4.53 -2.28
CA THR A 119 12.03 -4.56 -3.62
C THR A 119 13.25 -5.50 -3.71
N GLY A 120 13.92 -5.78 -2.59
CA GLY A 120 15.01 -6.76 -2.54
C GLY A 120 14.55 -8.22 -2.50
N GLY A 121 13.24 -8.48 -2.34
CA GLY A 121 12.65 -9.82 -2.43
C GLY A 121 13.09 -10.80 -1.34
N HIS A 122 13.38 -10.31 -0.12
CA HIS A 122 13.79 -11.18 0.97
C HIS A 122 12.70 -12.22 1.31
N VAL A 123 13.04 -13.50 1.16
CA VAL A 123 12.14 -14.61 1.49
C VAL A 123 12.37 -15.04 2.94
N MET A 124 11.38 -14.78 3.78
CA MET A 124 11.36 -15.19 5.17
C MET A 124 11.01 -16.66 5.29
N GLN A 125 11.63 -17.36 6.25
CA GLN A 125 11.30 -18.74 6.60
C GLN A 125 10.37 -18.78 7.82
N PRO A 126 9.45 -19.77 7.92
CA PRO A 126 8.62 -19.94 9.10
C PRO A 126 9.46 -20.05 10.38
N GLY A 127 9.04 -19.33 11.43
CA GLY A 127 9.74 -19.31 12.73
C GLY A 127 11.01 -18.45 12.79
N LEU A 128 11.42 -17.82 11.67
CA LEU A 128 12.58 -16.94 11.60
C LEU A 128 12.13 -15.53 11.17
N PRO A 129 11.70 -14.66 12.11
CA PRO A 129 11.30 -13.30 11.77
C PRO A 129 12.49 -12.47 11.31
N TYR A 130 12.23 -11.58 10.36
CA TYR A 130 13.18 -10.64 9.79
C TYR A 130 12.83 -9.21 10.23
N GLU A 131 13.85 -8.42 10.56
CA GLU A 131 13.69 -6.99 10.81
C GLU A 131 14.24 -6.18 9.64
N GLY A 132 13.43 -5.24 9.15
CA GLY A 132 13.79 -4.41 8.01
C GLY A 132 13.08 -3.06 8.05
N GLU A 133 13.49 -2.16 7.17
CA GLU A 133 12.87 -0.84 7.03
C GLU A 133 12.33 -0.65 5.62
N ILE A 134 11.26 0.14 5.53
CA ILE A 134 10.72 0.65 4.27
C ILE A 134 10.72 2.17 4.30
N ALA A 135 10.83 2.79 3.14
CA ALA A 135 10.76 4.24 2.96
C ALA A 135 9.70 4.59 1.91
N ILE A 136 8.84 5.54 2.23
CA ILE A 136 7.73 6.00 1.38
C ILE A 136 7.79 7.52 1.32
N GLU A 137 7.69 8.09 0.12
CA GLU A 137 7.57 9.54 -0.07
C GLU A 137 6.09 9.93 -0.08
N VAL A 138 5.72 10.91 0.73
CA VAL A 138 4.33 11.35 0.87
C VAL A 138 4.28 12.88 0.83
N PRO A 139 3.33 13.51 0.13
CA PRO A 139 3.12 14.96 0.24
C PRO A 139 2.90 15.37 1.71
N THR A 140 3.49 16.47 2.14
CA THR A 140 3.42 16.94 3.54
C THR A 140 1.97 17.01 4.05
N ALA A 141 1.05 17.49 3.21
CA ALA A 141 -0.38 17.59 3.54
C ALA A 141 -1.10 16.24 3.73
N ALA A 142 -0.53 15.13 3.25
CA ALA A 142 -1.11 13.78 3.37
C ALA A 142 -0.52 12.97 4.54
N ALA A 143 0.58 13.43 5.15
CA ALA A 143 1.31 12.65 6.14
C ALA A 143 0.62 12.55 7.52
N GLY A 144 -0.34 13.42 7.85
CA GLY A 144 -1.01 13.46 9.16
C GLY A 144 -2.03 12.34 9.45
N SER A 145 -2.30 11.44 8.49
CA SER A 145 -3.13 10.26 8.73
C SER A 145 -2.80 9.19 7.71
N LEU A 146 -1.83 8.32 8.05
CA LEU A 146 -1.36 7.26 7.16
C LEU A 146 -1.65 5.88 7.74
N THR A 147 -2.08 4.98 6.88
CA THR A 147 -2.17 3.54 7.14
C THR A 147 -1.18 2.82 6.24
N LEU A 148 -0.25 2.09 6.83
CA LEU A 148 0.66 1.22 6.11
C LEU A 148 -0.08 -0.03 5.65
N LEU A 149 0.04 -0.33 4.36
CA LEU A 149 -0.52 -1.48 3.69
C LEU A 149 0.62 -2.45 3.36
N LEU A 150 0.49 -3.73 3.73
CA LEU A 150 1.46 -4.78 3.38
C LEU A 150 0.76 -6.02 2.82
N ALA A 151 1.32 -6.58 1.75
CA ALA A 151 0.89 -7.85 1.18
C ALA A 151 2.08 -8.67 0.65
N ASP A 152 1.86 -9.98 0.48
CA ASP A 152 2.85 -10.92 -0.07
C ASP A 152 2.82 -11.03 -1.61
N ASN A 153 1.94 -10.27 -2.27
CA ASN A 153 1.81 -10.21 -3.73
C ASN A 153 1.86 -8.75 -4.24
N SER A 154 2.74 -8.50 -5.20
CA SER A 154 2.92 -7.19 -5.85
C SER A 154 1.94 -6.90 -6.99
N ILE A 155 1.36 -7.94 -7.61
CA ILE A 155 0.59 -7.84 -8.86
C ILE A 155 -0.91 -7.80 -8.59
N ASP A 156 -1.41 -8.72 -7.77
CA ASP A 156 -2.83 -8.83 -7.47
C ASP A 156 -3.03 -9.01 -5.96
N GLN A 157 -3.47 -7.95 -5.29
CA GLN A 157 -3.80 -8.00 -3.87
C GLN A 157 -5.26 -8.42 -3.62
N ARG A 158 -6.05 -8.60 -4.69
CA ARG A 158 -7.47 -8.90 -4.58
C ARG A 158 -7.68 -10.26 -3.93
N MET A 159 -8.72 -10.36 -3.10
CA MET A 159 -9.14 -11.62 -2.47
C MET A 159 -8.05 -12.30 -1.61
N ASP A 160 -7.01 -11.58 -1.18
CA ASP A 160 -6.04 -12.05 -0.18
C ASP A 160 -5.95 -11.09 1.01
N SER A 161 -5.25 -11.48 2.06
CA SER A 161 -5.08 -10.64 3.25
C SER A 161 -4.16 -9.46 3.00
N MET A 162 -4.56 -8.28 3.48
CA MET A 162 -3.74 -7.08 3.54
C MET A 162 -3.57 -6.68 4.99
N ALA A 163 -2.33 -6.57 5.48
CA ALA A 163 -2.12 -5.96 6.79
C ALA A 163 -2.28 -4.43 6.65
N GLU A 164 -3.12 -3.84 7.50
CA GLU A 164 -3.39 -2.40 7.53
C GLU A 164 -3.00 -1.85 8.91
N ILE A 165 -1.86 -1.15 9.00
CA ILE A 165 -1.30 -0.68 10.27
C ILE A 165 -1.34 0.84 10.32
N ARG A 166 -2.09 1.41 11.25
CA ARG A 166 -2.17 2.87 11.42
C ARG A 166 -0.84 3.43 11.92
N LEU A 167 -0.32 4.44 11.25
CA LEU A 167 0.92 5.13 11.63
C LEU A 167 0.58 6.39 12.44
N PRO A 168 1.16 6.58 13.64
CA PRO A 168 0.84 7.71 14.52
C PRO A 168 1.63 8.95 14.13
N ILE A 169 1.41 9.46 12.92
CA ILE A 169 1.97 10.73 12.46
C ILE A 169 0.87 11.77 12.62
N SER A 170 1.04 12.70 13.56
CA SER A 170 0.03 13.70 13.90
C SER A 170 -0.10 14.79 12.83
N ASP A 171 1.00 15.21 12.24
CA ASP A 171 1.07 16.20 11.16
C ASP A 171 2.38 16.03 10.36
N GLY A 172 2.31 16.16 9.04
CA GLY A 172 3.49 16.18 8.17
C GLY A 172 4.39 17.40 8.38
N ALA A 173 3.83 18.53 8.81
CA ALA A 173 4.61 19.72 9.13
C ALA A 173 5.44 19.54 10.42
N ALA A 174 5.09 18.56 11.26
CA ALA A 174 5.84 18.22 12.48
C ALA A 174 7.00 17.24 12.23
N CYS A 175 7.22 16.83 10.97
CA CYS A 175 8.31 15.93 10.62
C CYS A 175 9.67 16.59 10.79
N SER A 176 10.69 15.78 11.11
CA SER A 176 12.04 16.25 11.37
C SER A 176 12.62 17.00 10.17
N ALA A 177 13.20 18.18 10.41
CA ALA A 177 14.00 18.88 9.42
C ALA A 177 15.36 18.18 9.17
N GLU A 178 15.86 17.46 10.17
CA GLU A 178 17.09 16.66 10.01
C GLU A 178 16.82 15.37 9.24
N PRO A 179 17.75 14.93 8.38
CA PRO A 179 17.59 13.69 7.63
C PRO A 179 17.44 12.47 8.55
N THR A 180 16.42 11.65 8.30
CA THR A 180 16.33 10.34 8.95
C THR A 180 17.26 9.34 8.24
N THR A 181 17.93 8.49 8.98
CA THR A 181 18.77 7.43 8.40
C THR A 181 17.93 6.19 8.07
N LEU A 182 18.17 5.59 6.91
CA LEU A 182 17.76 4.22 6.60
C LEU A 182 18.86 3.28 7.13
N LEU A 183 18.54 2.42 8.10
CA LEU A 183 19.53 1.69 8.89
C LEU A 183 19.99 0.37 8.23
N ALA A 184 19.28 -0.13 7.23
CA ALA A 184 19.61 -1.38 6.53
C ALA A 184 19.44 -1.32 5.00
N PRO A 185 19.98 -0.32 4.29
CA PRO A 185 19.98 -0.29 2.83
C PRO A 185 20.91 -1.37 2.27
N LYS A 186 20.50 -2.05 1.19
CA LYS A 186 21.46 -2.71 0.30
C LYS A 186 21.74 -1.75 -0.85
N ALA A 187 23.01 -1.38 -1.05
CA ALA A 187 23.41 -0.56 -2.18
C ALA A 187 23.05 -1.28 -3.50
N LEU A 188 22.58 -0.52 -4.50
CA LEU A 188 22.43 -1.03 -5.87
C LEU A 188 23.84 -1.41 -6.37
N SER A 189 24.03 -2.68 -6.73
CA SER A 189 25.25 -3.20 -7.36
C SER A 189 25.25 -2.93 -8.85
#